data_AF-A0AA39KMI8-F1
#
_entry.id   AF-A0AA39KMI8-F1
#
_cell.length_a   1.000
_cell.length_b   1.000
_cell.length_c   1.000
_cell.angle_alpha   90.00
_cell.angle_beta   90.00
_cell.angle_gamma   90.00
#
_symmetry.space_group_name_H-M   'P 1'
#
loop_
_entity.id
_entity.type
_entity.pdbx_description
1 polymer ?
#
loop_
_entity_poly.entity_id
_entity_poly.type
_entity_poly.pdbx_seq_one_letter_code
_entity_poly.pdbx_strand_id
1 'polypeptide(L)'
;MDDAPGEAFDKVARRLKMHNIFEYRNKNGGAAIEMAAKKATDPVQFEFPPTMPHYRDCNFSFSGLKNSAFRQIQKLEIDLNIMADEIIPDINNLCAGFQLAVAKHIANKTKRAMLFLDNENLIPNENRTLVVSGGVACNNFIAKVLGIVSDQQNYRLVRPPPQLCMDNGVMIAWNGMERWKINAGVLRDPREIEEIDHQSRAPLGDDWTSRIKKAHIQCSIIKTKDIYST
;
A
#
# COMPACT_ATOMS: atom_id res chain seq x y z
N MET A 1 2.36 16.23 -4.19
CA MET A 1 1.40 15.11 -4.24
C MET A 1 2.15 13.91 -4.78
N ASP A 2 2.12 12.82 -4.03
CA ASP A 2 2.76 11.56 -4.36
C ASP A 2 1.73 10.60 -4.99
N ASP A 3 2.16 9.61 -5.78
CA ASP A 3 1.25 8.62 -6.39
C ASP A 3 0.63 7.71 -5.31
N ALA A 4 -0.60 7.22 -5.52
CA ALA A 4 -1.13 6.12 -4.70
C ALA A 4 -0.40 4.79 -5.02
N PRO A 5 -0.38 3.78 -4.11
CA PRO A 5 0.28 2.51 -4.39
C PRO A 5 -0.30 1.82 -5.63
N GLY A 6 -1.63 1.79 -5.76
CA GLY A 6 -2.30 1.21 -6.93
C GLY A 6 -1.90 1.90 -8.24
N GLU A 7 -1.82 3.22 -8.24
CA GLU A 7 -1.38 4.01 -9.39
C GLU A 7 0.08 3.72 -9.75
N ALA A 8 0.96 3.55 -8.75
CA ALA A 8 2.33 3.13 -8.99
C ALA A 8 2.41 1.74 -9.63
N PHE A 9 1.62 0.77 -9.15
CA PHE A 9 1.51 -0.56 -9.79
C PHE A 9 1.00 -0.45 -11.23
N ASP A 10 -0.06 0.32 -11.49
CA ASP A 10 -0.63 0.48 -12.84
C ASP A 10 0.37 1.12 -13.81
N LYS A 11 1.09 2.16 -13.37
CA LYS A 11 2.13 2.82 -14.19
C LYS A 11 3.30 1.88 -14.47
N VAL A 12 3.75 1.09 -13.50
CA VAL A 12 4.83 0.10 -13.70
C VAL A 12 4.37 -1.04 -14.61
N ALA A 13 3.18 -1.59 -14.41
CA ALA A 13 2.64 -2.65 -15.26
C ALA A 13 2.51 -2.20 -16.72
N ARG A 14 2.08 -0.95 -16.94
CA ARG A 14 2.03 -0.34 -18.27
C ARG A 14 3.43 -0.18 -18.87
N ARG A 15 4.41 0.30 -18.09
CA ARG A 15 5.80 0.48 -18.55
C ARG A 15 6.49 -0.85 -18.91
N LEU A 16 6.10 -1.91 -18.22
CA LEU A 16 6.50 -3.30 -18.45
C LEU A 16 5.75 -3.98 -19.61
N LYS A 17 4.82 -3.27 -20.27
CA LYS A 17 4.03 -3.77 -21.39
C LYS A 17 3.27 -5.06 -21.04
N MET A 18 2.84 -5.18 -19.77
CA MET A 18 2.12 -6.36 -19.25
C MET A 18 0.90 -6.72 -20.11
N HIS A 19 0.26 -5.73 -20.75
CA HIS A 19 -0.89 -5.96 -21.62
C HIS A 19 -0.55 -6.82 -22.87
N ASN A 20 0.70 -6.82 -23.32
CA ASN A 20 1.15 -7.62 -24.47
C ASN A 20 1.29 -9.11 -24.11
N ILE A 21 1.31 -9.45 -22.81
CA ILE A 21 1.39 -10.82 -22.32
C ILE A 21 -0.02 -11.36 -22.14
N PHE A 22 -0.37 -12.42 -22.89
CA PHE A 22 -1.72 -12.99 -22.94
C PHE A 22 -2.33 -13.25 -21.56
N GLU A 23 -1.52 -13.73 -20.62
CA GLU A 23 -1.95 -14.05 -19.26
C GLU A 23 -2.38 -12.82 -18.43
N TYR A 24 -1.79 -11.65 -18.67
CA TYR A 24 -1.97 -10.45 -17.85
C TYR A 24 -2.87 -9.39 -18.51
N ARG A 25 -3.21 -9.55 -19.80
CA ARG A 25 -3.88 -8.52 -20.61
C ARG A 25 -5.19 -7.97 -20.05
N ASN A 26 -5.96 -8.78 -19.31
CA ASN A 26 -7.26 -8.43 -18.74
C ASN A 26 -7.19 -8.18 -17.23
N LYS A 27 -6.01 -7.94 -16.68
CA LYS A 27 -5.79 -7.67 -15.26
C LYS A 27 -5.46 -6.19 -15.05
N ASN A 28 -5.88 -5.64 -13.91
CA ASN A 28 -5.32 -4.36 -13.46
C ASN A 28 -3.83 -4.51 -13.12
N GLY A 29 -3.08 -3.41 -13.06
CA GLY A 29 -1.63 -3.46 -12.94
C GLY A 29 -1.15 -4.10 -11.64
N GLY A 30 -1.85 -3.85 -10.53
CA GLY A 30 -1.57 -4.50 -9.24
C GLY A 30 -1.69 -6.02 -9.31
N ALA A 31 -2.77 -6.53 -9.89
CA ALA A 31 -3.01 -7.96 -10.06
C ALA A 31 -2.04 -8.59 -11.07
N ALA A 32 -1.74 -7.90 -12.18
CA ALA A 32 -0.77 -8.36 -13.18
C ALA A 32 0.63 -8.53 -12.56
N ILE A 33 1.10 -7.52 -11.82
CA ILE A 33 2.40 -7.56 -11.15
C ILE A 33 2.43 -8.66 -10.07
N GLU A 34 1.37 -8.82 -9.27
CA GLU A 34 1.33 -9.91 -8.28
C GLU A 34 1.36 -11.29 -8.94
N MET A 35 0.64 -11.49 -10.04
CA MET A 35 0.64 -12.75 -10.79
C MET A 35 2.01 -13.05 -11.38
N ALA A 36 2.67 -12.06 -11.98
CA ALA A 36 4.03 -12.21 -12.52
C ALA A 36 5.06 -12.47 -11.41
N ALA A 37 4.98 -11.73 -10.30
CA ALA A 37 5.88 -11.88 -9.16
C ALA A 37 5.82 -13.28 -8.54
N LYS A 38 4.65 -13.93 -8.50
CA LYS A 38 4.49 -15.31 -8.02
C LYS A 38 5.26 -16.35 -8.87
N LYS A 39 5.61 -15.99 -10.10
CA LYS A 39 6.36 -16.86 -11.04
C LYS A 39 7.85 -16.52 -11.08
N ALA A 40 8.33 -15.64 -10.21
CA ALA A 40 9.74 -15.29 -10.14
C ALA A 40 10.58 -16.52 -9.74
N THR A 41 11.66 -16.76 -10.47
CA THR A 41 12.68 -17.76 -10.13
C THR A 41 13.67 -17.22 -9.11
N ASP A 42 13.92 -15.91 -9.16
CA ASP A 42 14.72 -15.17 -8.19
C ASP A 42 14.00 -13.85 -7.83
N PRO A 43 13.25 -13.82 -6.72
CA PRO A 43 12.47 -12.64 -6.35
C PRO A 43 13.32 -11.51 -5.74
N VAL A 44 14.64 -11.69 -5.60
CA VAL A 44 15.57 -10.69 -5.08
C VAL A 44 16.60 -10.22 -6.12
N GLN A 45 16.55 -10.75 -7.35
CA GLN A 45 17.44 -10.35 -8.45
C GLN A 45 17.47 -8.83 -8.68
N PHE A 46 16.32 -8.16 -8.54
CA PHE A 46 16.19 -6.73 -8.74
C PHE A 46 15.85 -6.02 -7.43
N GLU A 47 16.87 -5.51 -6.76
CA GLU A 47 16.69 -4.73 -5.54
C GLU A 47 16.43 -3.25 -5.84
N PHE A 48 15.48 -2.67 -5.11
CA PHE A 48 15.17 -1.24 -5.15
C PHE A 48 15.64 -0.57 -3.86
N PRO A 49 16.25 0.62 -3.95
CA PRO A 49 16.73 1.33 -2.77
C PRO A 49 15.57 1.67 -1.82
N PRO A 50 15.80 1.65 -0.50
CA PRO A 50 14.80 2.08 0.46
C PRO A 50 14.30 3.49 0.17
N THR A 51 12.98 3.67 0.22
CA THR A 51 12.37 4.98 -0.03
C THR A 51 12.28 5.79 1.24
N MET A 52 12.69 7.06 1.17
CA MET A 52 12.69 8.01 2.29
C MET A 52 13.40 7.50 3.56
N PRO A 53 14.64 6.97 3.48
CA PRO A 53 15.31 6.34 4.62
C PRO A 53 15.62 7.33 5.77
N HIS A 54 15.77 8.61 5.45
CA HIS A 54 16.07 9.68 6.41
C HIS A 54 14.82 10.28 7.08
N TYR A 55 13.61 9.99 6.56
CA TYR A 55 12.38 10.57 7.08
C TYR A 55 11.76 9.66 8.15
N ARG A 56 11.78 10.14 9.39
CA ARG A 56 11.21 9.46 10.58
C ARG A 56 9.71 9.77 10.78
N ASP A 57 8.97 9.87 9.68
CA ASP A 57 7.51 10.01 9.69
C ASP A 57 6.80 8.75 9.17
N CYS A 58 5.46 8.78 9.15
CA CYS A 58 4.62 7.72 8.62
C CYS A 58 4.13 7.98 7.18
N ASN A 59 4.65 9.02 6.52
CA ASN A 59 4.25 9.35 5.14
C ASN A 59 4.78 8.31 4.15
N PHE A 60 3.95 7.96 3.17
CA PHE A 60 4.35 7.12 2.04
C PHE A 60 4.95 7.94 0.89
N SER A 61 5.72 7.27 0.04
CA SER A 61 6.20 7.81 -1.23
C SER A 61 6.29 6.68 -2.24
N PHE A 62 5.35 6.62 -3.18
CA PHE A 62 5.30 5.60 -4.22
C PHE A 62 5.82 6.12 -5.56
N SER A 63 5.81 7.44 -5.78
CA SER A 63 6.40 8.05 -6.98
C SER A 63 7.91 7.78 -7.07
N GLY A 64 8.62 7.80 -5.92
CA GLY A 64 10.04 7.45 -5.84
C GLY A 64 10.33 6.00 -6.25
N LEU A 65 9.53 5.05 -5.74
CA LEU A 65 9.64 3.63 -6.12
C LEU A 65 9.31 3.41 -7.59
N LYS A 66 8.22 3.99 -8.09
CA LYS A 66 7.83 3.96 -9.51
C LYS A 66 8.95 4.49 -10.40
N ASN A 67 9.52 5.65 -10.07
CA ASN A 67 10.62 6.23 -10.85
C ASN A 67 11.88 5.35 -10.80
N SER A 68 12.15 4.71 -9.66
CA SER A 68 13.24 3.73 -9.56
C SER A 68 12.99 2.50 -10.45
N ALA A 69 11.76 1.98 -10.47
CA ALA A 69 11.34 0.92 -11.38
C ALA A 69 11.53 1.34 -12.85
N PHE A 70 11.10 2.54 -13.22
CA PHE A 70 11.23 3.04 -14.59
C PHE A 70 12.70 3.12 -15.03
N ARG A 71 13.59 3.60 -14.17
CA ARG A 71 15.04 3.63 -14.44
C ARG A 71 15.62 2.23 -14.59
N GLN A 72 15.22 1.29 -13.73
CA GLN A 72 15.67 -0.10 -13.81
C GLN A 72 15.20 -0.76 -15.12
N ILE A 73 13.94 -0.55 -15.51
CA ILE A 73 13.37 -1.04 -16.77
C ILE A 73 14.14 -0.46 -17.97
N GLN A 74 14.33 0.87 -17.99
CA GLN A 74 15.05 1.53 -19.07
C GLN A 74 16.49 1.02 -19.21
N LYS A 75 17.19 0.81 -18.08
CA LYS A 75 18.53 0.25 -18.09
C LYS A 75 18.55 -1.16 -18.69
N LEU A 76 17.63 -2.03 -18.29
CA LEU A 76 17.53 -3.39 -18.83
C LEU A 76 17.22 -3.41 -20.32
N GLU A 77 16.35 -2.52 -20.80
CA GLU A 77 16.04 -2.42 -22.22
C GLU A 77 17.27 -2.00 -23.04
N ILE A 78 18.08 -1.07 -22.54
CA ILE A 78 19.34 -0.66 -23.18
C ILE A 78 20.36 -1.80 -23.15
N ASP A 79 20.61 -2.37 -21.97
CA ASP A 79 21.65 -3.39 -21.76
C ASP A 79 21.38 -4.67 -22.57
N LEU A 80 20.11 -5.03 -22.76
CA LEU A 80 19.68 -6.22 -23.51
C LEU A 80 19.24 -5.92 -24.94
N ASN A 81 19.36 -4.68 -25.41
CA ASN A 81 18.93 -4.22 -26.74
C ASN A 81 17.48 -4.63 -27.08
N ILE A 82 16.57 -4.44 -26.12
CA ILE A 82 15.15 -4.81 -26.23
C ILE A 82 14.42 -3.81 -27.12
N MET A 83 13.70 -4.30 -28.12
CA MET A 83 12.90 -3.45 -29.01
C MET A 83 11.64 -2.91 -28.32
N ALA A 84 11.02 -1.88 -28.93
CA ALA A 84 9.92 -1.12 -28.31
C ALA A 84 8.73 -1.98 -27.84
N ASP A 85 8.42 -3.09 -28.50
CA ASP A 85 7.28 -3.98 -28.14
C ASP A 85 7.70 -5.30 -27.48
N GLU A 86 8.99 -5.54 -27.33
CA GLU A 86 9.51 -6.75 -26.73
C GLU A 86 9.41 -6.73 -25.19
N ILE A 87 9.31 -7.93 -24.63
CA ILE A 87 9.19 -8.19 -23.20
C ILE A 87 10.57 -8.50 -22.63
N ILE A 88 10.89 -7.89 -21.49
CA ILE A 88 12.12 -8.19 -20.74
C ILE A 88 12.10 -9.67 -20.30
N PRO A 89 13.15 -10.46 -20.55
CA PRO A 89 13.18 -11.88 -20.18
C PRO A 89 12.88 -12.15 -18.69
N ASP A 90 13.49 -11.38 -17.78
CA ASP A 90 13.36 -11.55 -16.32
C ASP A 90 12.22 -10.72 -15.71
N ILE A 91 11.16 -10.47 -16.46
CA ILE A 91 10.05 -9.62 -16.04
C ILE A 91 9.36 -10.07 -14.74
N ASN A 92 9.28 -11.38 -14.52
CA ASN A 92 8.69 -11.95 -13.29
C ASN A 92 9.53 -11.57 -12.05
N ASN A 93 10.86 -11.68 -12.16
CA ASN A 93 11.79 -11.31 -11.10
C ASN A 93 11.75 -9.80 -10.84
N LEU A 94 11.62 -8.99 -11.90
CA LEU A 94 11.49 -7.54 -11.77
C LEU A 94 10.18 -7.13 -11.09
N CYS A 95 9.06 -7.78 -11.44
CA CYS A 95 7.77 -7.63 -10.76
C CYS A 95 7.88 -8.00 -9.27
N ALA A 96 8.56 -9.10 -8.94
CA ALA A 96 8.78 -9.52 -7.55
C ALA A 96 9.64 -8.52 -6.76
N GLY A 97 10.74 -8.04 -7.35
CA GLY A 97 11.58 -7.02 -6.74
C GLY A 97 10.82 -5.72 -6.45
N PHE A 98 10.01 -5.26 -7.41
CA PHE A 98 9.20 -4.05 -7.24
C PHE A 98 8.11 -4.24 -6.17
N GLN A 99 7.38 -5.35 -6.20
CA GLN A 99 6.36 -5.68 -5.20
C GLN A 99 6.96 -5.80 -3.79
N LEU A 100 8.16 -6.40 -3.68
CA LEU A 100 8.91 -6.49 -2.43
C LEU A 100 9.27 -5.11 -1.88
N ALA A 101 9.74 -4.20 -2.74
CA ALA A 101 10.11 -2.84 -2.35
C ALA A 101 8.89 -2.05 -1.84
N VAL A 102 7.76 -2.15 -2.54
CA VAL A 102 6.49 -1.53 -2.13
C VAL A 102 6.02 -2.11 -0.79
N ALA A 103 6.02 -3.44 -0.65
CA ALA A 103 5.60 -4.10 0.58
C ALA A 103 6.47 -3.69 1.78
N LYS A 104 7.80 -3.67 1.62
CA LYS A 104 8.75 -3.20 2.63
C LYS A 104 8.52 -1.75 3.03
N HIS A 105 8.24 -0.88 2.06
CA HIS A 105 7.97 0.54 2.32
C HIS A 105 6.72 0.71 3.18
N ILE A 106 5.63 0.03 2.79
CA ILE A 106 4.37 0.05 3.54
C ILE A 106 4.59 -0.49 4.95
N ALA A 107 5.16 -1.68 5.06
CA ALA A 107 5.48 -2.36 6.31
C ALA A 107 6.30 -1.49 7.28
N ASN A 108 7.34 -0.81 6.78
CA ASN A 108 8.19 0.04 7.61
C ASN A 108 7.45 1.26 8.18
N LYS A 109 6.58 1.89 7.37
CA LYS A 109 5.79 3.05 7.80
C LYS A 109 4.66 2.64 8.75
N THR A 110 3.99 1.51 8.48
CA THR A 110 2.97 0.93 9.36
C THR A 110 3.56 0.52 10.72
N LYS A 111 4.73 -0.13 10.73
CA LYS A 111 5.45 -0.49 11.95
C LYS A 111 5.77 0.74 12.80
N ARG A 112 6.19 1.85 12.17
CA ARG A 112 6.45 3.11 12.88
C ARG A 112 5.19 3.66 13.53
N ALA A 113 4.06 3.60 12.85
CA ALA A 113 2.78 4.04 13.41
C ALA A 113 2.39 3.18 14.62
N MET A 114 2.51 1.85 14.54
CA MET A 114 2.26 0.94 15.68
C MET A 114 3.15 1.27 16.89
N LEU A 115 4.47 1.41 16.67
CA LEU A 115 5.41 1.76 17.73
C LEU A 115 5.09 3.14 18.35
N PHE A 116 4.66 4.10 17.53
CA PHE A 116 4.23 5.40 18.04
C PHE A 116 2.99 5.29 18.93
N LEU A 117 1.98 4.56 18.47
CA LEU A 117 0.75 4.34 19.23
C LEU A 117 1.00 3.61 20.55
N ASP A 118 1.91 2.63 20.53
CA ASP A 118 2.32 1.87 21.72
C ASP A 118 3.09 2.75 22.71
N ASN A 119 4.09 3.52 22.24
CA ASN A 119 4.88 4.40 23.11
C ASN A 119 4.03 5.49 23.79
N GLU A 120 3.02 5.99 23.09
CA GLU A 120 2.10 7.02 23.59
C GLU A 120 0.90 6.41 24.34
N ASN A 121 0.82 5.07 24.47
CA ASN A 121 -0.29 4.34 25.09
C ASN A 121 -1.68 4.76 24.57
N LEU A 122 -1.80 4.96 23.24
CA LEU A 122 -3.01 5.51 22.62
C LEU A 122 -4.08 4.46 22.30
N ILE A 123 -3.71 3.17 22.29
CA ILE A 123 -4.62 2.06 22.02
C ILE A 123 -4.43 0.99 23.10
N PRO A 124 -5.50 0.60 23.82
CA PRO A 124 -5.45 -0.53 24.76
C PRO A 124 -4.96 -1.81 24.10
N ASN A 125 -4.26 -2.66 24.84
CA ASN A 125 -3.61 -3.86 24.30
C ASN A 125 -4.60 -4.80 23.59
N GLU A 126 -5.79 -4.97 24.16
CA GLU A 126 -6.89 -5.77 23.63
C GLU A 126 -7.47 -5.24 22.30
N ASN A 127 -7.26 -3.96 22.01
CA ASN A 127 -7.81 -3.28 20.83
C ASN A 127 -6.77 -3.11 19.69
N ARG A 128 -5.53 -3.59 19.88
CA ARG A 128 -4.46 -3.47 18.87
C ARG A 128 -4.79 -4.29 17.63
N THR A 129 -5.38 -3.62 16.65
CA THR A 129 -5.81 -4.22 15.38
C THR A 129 -5.32 -3.37 14.22
N LEU A 130 -4.58 -3.98 13.28
CA LEU A 130 -4.32 -3.42 11.98
C LEU A 130 -5.42 -3.86 11.01
N VAL A 131 -6.24 -2.92 10.56
CA VAL A 131 -7.21 -3.16 9.48
C VAL A 131 -6.60 -2.72 8.16
N VAL A 132 -6.56 -3.61 7.17
CA VAL A 132 -6.07 -3.32 5.81
C VAL A 132 -7.22 -3.46 4.83
N SER A 133 -7.64 -2.36 4.21
CA SER A 133 -8.69 -2.29 3.17
C SER A 133 -8.17 -1.67 1.87
N GLY A 134 -9.01 -1.56 0.84
CA GLY A 134 -8.62 -1.01 -0.48
C GLY A 134 -7.81 -1.98 -1.35
N GLY A 135 -7.28 -1.46 -2.46
CA GLY A 135 -6.49 -2.26 -3.42
C GLY A 135 -5.23 -2.91 -2.83
N VAL A 136 -4.64 -2.31 -1.79
CA VAL A 136 -3.51 -2.90 -1.04
C VAL A 136 -3.95 -4.18 -0.33
N ALA A 137 -5.15 -4.20 0.25
CA ALA A 137 -5.71 -5.38 0.89
C ALA A 137 -5.99 -6.51 -0.09
N CYS A 138 -6.14 -6.23 -1.39
CA CYS A 138 -6.33 -7.26 -2.42
C CYS A 138 -5.02 -7.96 -2.81
N ASN A 139 -3.86 -7.34 -2.53
CA ASN A 139 -2.55 -7.91 -2.84
C ASN A 139 -2.09 -8.86 -1.73
N ASN A 140 -2.04 -10.18 -2.01
CA ASN A 140 -1.78 -11.16 -0.96
C ASN A 140 -0.34 -11.13 -0.44
N PHE A 141 0.61 -10.74 -1.29
CA PHE A 141 1.99 -10.59 -0.87
C PHE A 141 2.15 -9.43 0.11
N ILE A 142 1.57 -8.26 -0.19
CA ILE A 142 1.62 -7.12 0.74
C ILE A 142 0.91 -7.47 2.05
N ALA A 143 -0.25 -8.13 1.98
CA ALA A 143 -0.97 -8.60 3.16
C ALA A 143 -0.14 -9.58 4.01
N LYS A 144 0.59 -10.52 3.39
CA LYS A 144 1.50 -11.43 4.09
C LYS A 144 2.59 -10.65 4.84
N VAL A 145 3.23 -9.69 4.18
CA VAL A 145 4.28 -8.86 4.79
C VAL A 145 3.73 -8.04 5.96
N LEU A 146 2.53 -7.47 5.82
CA LEU A 146 1.85 -6.76 6.91
C LEU A 146 1.44 -7.69 8.05
N GLY A 147 1.10 -8.95 7.76
CA GLY A 147 0.86 -9.98 8.78
C GLY A 147 2.08 -10.19 9.65
N ILE A 148 3.25 -10.43 9.04
CA ILE A 148 4.51 -10.59 9.75
C ILE A 148 4.81 -9.38 10.65
N VAL A 149 4.61 -8.17 10.15
CA VAL A 149 4.82 -6.95 10.95
C VAL A 149 3.81 -6.86 12.10
N SER A 150 2.55 -7.19 11.85
CA SER A 150 1.49 -7.14 12.88
C SER A 150 1.79 -8.14 14.00
N ASP A 151 2.16 -9.37 13.65
CA ASP A 151 2.53 -10.41 14.61
C ASP A 151 3.75 -9.99 15.44
N GLN A 152 4.77 -9.42 14.81
CA GLN A 152 5.96 -8.90 15.50
C GLN A 152 5.63 -7.77 16.50
N GLN A 153 4.53 -7.04 16.32
CA GLN A 153 4.13 -5.93 17.19
C GLN A 153 2.95 -6.30 18.11
N ASN A 154 2.49 -7.56 18.10
CA ASN A 154 1.29 -8.01 18.82
C ASN A 154 0.01 -7.27 18.41
N TYR A 155 -0.16 -7.02 17.11
CA TYR A 155 -1.38 -6.48 16.53
C TYR A 155 -2.14 -7.60 15.79
N ARG A 156 -3.46 -7.64 15.94
CA ARG A 156 -4.31 -8.50 15.09
C ARG A 156 -4.39 -7.90 13.68
N LEU A 157 -4.12 -8.68 12.65
CA LEU A 157 -4.40 -8.28 11.27
C LEU A 157 -5.84 -8.63 10.88
N VAL A 158 -6.57 -7.66 10.34
CA VAL A 158 -7.91 -7.86 9.77
C VAL A 158 -7.94 -7.35 8.32
N ARG A 159 -8.44 -8.19 7.41
CA ARG A 159 -8.72 -7.85 6.02
C ARG A 159 -10.21 -8.01 5.77
N PRO A 160 -10.94 -6.95 5.38
CA PRO A 160 -12.32 -7.10 4.93
C PRO A 160 -12.39 -8.01 3.69
N PRO A 161 -13.55 -8.65 3.43
CA PRO A 161 -13.80 -9.34 2.17
C PRO A 161 -13.50 -8.42 0.97
N PRO A 162 -12.90 -8.93 -0.13
CA PRO A 162 -12.52 -8.09 -1.27
C PRO A 162 -13.66 -7.24 -1.86
N GLN A 163 -14.89 -7.76 -1.82
CA GLN A 163 -16.09 -7.06 -2.29
C GLN A 163 -16.41 -5.79 -1.46
N LEU A 164 -15.96 -5.74 -0.20
CA LEU A 164 -16.13 -4.61 0.70
C LEU A 164 -14.91 -3.68 0.74
N CYS A 165 -13.79 -4.07 0.12
CA CYS A 165 -12.56 -3.27 0.07
C CYS A 165 -12.58 -2.17 -1.00
N MET A 166 -13.44 -2.30 -2.02
CA MET A 166 -13.61 -1.31 -3.09
C MET A 166 -14.72 -0.32 -2.74
N ASP A 167 -14.70 0.86 -3.34
CA ASP A 167 -15.73 1.88 -3.08
C ASP A 167 -17.14 1.36 -3.41
N ASN A 168 -18.01 1.34 -2.40
CA ASN A 168 -19.37 0.82 -2.51
C ASN A 168 -20.36 1.59 -1.63
N GLY A 169 -21.65 1.50 -1.92
CA GLY A 169 -22.69 2.19 -1.14
C GLY A 169 -22.87 1.65 0.29
N VAL A 170 -22.46 0.40 0.56
CA VAL A 170 -22.63 -0.24 1.87
C VAL A 170 -21.75 0.44 2.92
N MET A 171 -20.51 0.82 2.59
CA MET A 171 -19.64 1.53 3.53
C MET A 171 -20.18 2.92 3.91
N ILE A 172 -20.86 3.59 2.98
CA ILE A 172 -21.49 4.90 3.21
C ILE A 172 -22.70 4.74 4.13
N ALA A 173 -23.57 3.77 3.82
CA ALA A 173 -24.74 3.47 4.65
C ALA A 173 -24.33 3.05 6.08
N TRP A 174 -23.30 2.21 6.21
CA TRP A 174 -22.80 1.76 7.51
C TRP A 174 -22.24 2.93 8.34
N ASN A 175 -21.41 3.80 7.74
CA ASN A 175 -20.91 5.00 8.41
C ASN A 175 -22.06 5.92 8.86
N GLY A 176 -23.06 6.14 7.99
CA GLY A 176 -24.25 6.93 8.33
C GLY A 176 -25.02 6.34 9.51
N MET A 177 -25.22 5.02 9.52
CA MET A 177 -25.89 4.31 10.62
C MET A 177 -25.10 4.41 11.93
N GLU A 178 -23.78 4.20 11.92
CA GLU A 178 -22.94 4.31 13.13
C GLU A 178 -22.97 5.74 13.70
N ARG A 179 -22.89 6.75 12.84
CA ARG A 179 -23.07 8.16 13.25
C ARG A 179 -24.46 8.45 13.78
N TRP A 180 -25.50 7.87 13.18
CA TRP A 180 -26.88 8.00 13.65
C TRP A 180 -27.05 7.46 15.07
N LYS A 181 -26.53 6.26 15.36
CA LYS A 181 -26.63 5.61 16.68
C LYS A 181 -26.06 6.47 17.82
N ILE A 182 -24.98 7.20 17.55
CA ILE A 182 -24.33 8.07 18.54
C ILE A 182 -24.73 9.56 18.41
N ASN A 183 -25.70 9.85 17.54
CA ASN A 183 -26.17 11.20 17.23
C ASN A 183 -25.05 12.19 16.81
N ALA A 184 -24.03 11.72 16.06
CA ALA A 184 -22.87 12.51 15.67
C ALA A 184 -23.00 13.13 14.27
N GLY A 185 -23.29 14.44 14.22
CA GLY A 185 -23.43 15.20 12.98
C GLY A 185 -24.54 14.66 12.07
N VAL A 186 -25.68 14.35 12.69
CA VAL A 186 -26.90 13.87 12.05
C VAL A 186 -27.83 15.07 11.85
N LEU A 187 -28.15 15.38 10.59
CA LEU A 187 -29.17 16.36 10.26
C LEU A 187 -30.53 15.67 10.23
N ARG A 188 -31.56 16.36 10.75
CA ARG A 188 -32.93 15.83 10.82
C ARG A 188 -33.95 16.74 10.15
N ASP A 189 -33.62 18.02 9.98
CA ASP A 189 -34.43 18.95 9.22
C ASP A 189 -34.14 18.77 7.72
N PRO A 190 -35.15 18.46 6.89
CA PRO A 190 -34.97 18.35 5.44
C PRO A 190 -34.33 19.60 4.80
N ARG A 191 -34.57 20.80 5.36
CA ARG A 191 -34.01 22.05 4.83
C ARG A 191 -32.50 22.13 5.03
N GLU A 192 -32.00 21.68 6.18
CA GLU A 192 -30.55 21.61 6.45
C GLU A 192 -29.85 20.60 5.53
N ILE A 193 -30.57 19.55 5.11
CA ILE A 193 -30.03 18.55 4.16
C ILE A 193 -29.87 19.16 2.77
N GLU A 194 -30.84 19.97 2.33
CA GLU A 194 -30.80 20.67 1.03
C GLU A 194 -29.66 21.71 0.95
N GLU A 195 -29.19 22.20 2.10
CA GLU A 195 -28.08 23.15 2.20
C GLU A 195 -26.69 22.48 2.16
N ILE A 196 -26.60 21.14 2.23
CA ILE A 196 -25.30 20.45 2.17
C ILE A 196 -24.73 20.52 0.75
N ASP A 197 -23.59 21.20 0.62
CA ASP A 197 -22.78 21.17 -0.58
C ASP A 197 -21.62 20.15 -0.49
N HIS A 198 -21.14 19.71 -1.65
CA HIS A 198 -19.99 18.83 -1.75
C HIS A 198 -18.71 19.52 -1.28
N GLN A 199 -17.89 18.80 -0.53
CA GLN A 199 -16.56 19.25 -0.16
C GLN A 199 -15.51 18.42 -0.88
N SER A 200 -14.63 19.09 -1.64
CA SER A 200 -13.51 18.44 -2.31
C SER A 200 -12.44 17.93 -1.33
N ARG A 201 -12.47 18.40 -0.08
CA ARG A 201 -11.57 17.99 1.00
C ARG A 201 -12.35 17.81 2.29
N ALA A 202 -12.33 16.60 2.83
CA ALA A 202 -12.90 16.25 4.12
C ALA A 202 -11.80 15.59 4.97
N PRO A 203 -11.04 16.35 5.77
CA PRO A 203 -9.95 15.80 6.58
C PRO A 203 -10.48 14.86 7.67
N LEU A 204 -9.73 13.78 7.93
CA LEU A 204 -10.05 12.82 8.99
C LEU A 204 -9.12 13.06 10.19
N GLY A 205 -9.67 13.61 11.27
CA GLY A 205 -8.93 13.86 12.51
C GLY A 205 -7.80 14.87 12.37
N ASP A 206 -6.89 14.86 13.34
CA ASP A 206 -5.75 15.78 13.42
C ASP A 206 -4.51 15.22 12.70
N ASP A 207 -3.72 16.09 12.07
CA ASP A 207 -2.42 15.73 11.52
C ASP A 207 -1.35 15.64 12.62
N TRP A 208 -0.89 14.43 12.91
CA TRP A 208 0.17 14.15 13.89
C TRP A 208 1.57 14.02 13.29
N THR A 209 1.78 14.38 12.03
CA THR A 209 3.09 14.27 11.35
C THR A 209 4.22 14.90 12.16
N SER A 210 4.01 16.11 12.69
CA SER A 210 5.00 16.82 13.51
C SER A 210 5.29 16.12 14.83
N ARG A 211 4.28 15.52 15.47
CA ARG A 211 4.43 14.78 16.73
C ARG A 211 5.24 13.50 16.51
N ILE A 212 4.92 12.75 15.45
CA ILE A 212 5.63 11.52 15.07
C ILE A 212 7.10 11.82 14.74
N LYS A 213 7.37 12.90 13.98
CA LYS A 213 8.74 13.31 13.65
C LYS A 213 9.56 13.61 14.90
N LYS A 214 8.97 14.30 15.88
CA LYS A 214 9.64 14.62 17.15
C LYS A 214 9.96 13.37 17.98
N ALA A 215 9.13 12.34 17.93
CA ALA A 215 9.37 11.07 18.63
C ALA A 215 10.58 10.29 18.09
N HIS A 216 11.11 10.62 16.91
CA HIS A 216 12.34 10.04 16.34
C HIS A 216 12.38 8.50 16.32
N ILE A 217 11.23 7.85 16.17
CA ILE A 217 11.10 6.40 16.24
C ILE A 217 11.90 5.74 15.11
N GLN A 218 12.87 4.93 15.53
CA GLN A 218 13.66 4.11 14.63
C GLN A 218 12.93 2.80 14.33
N CYS A 219 12.87 2.44 13.06
CA CYS A 219 12.32 1.16 12.63
C CYS A 219 13.33 0.50 11.70
N SER A 220 13.69 -0.74 12.02
CA SER A 220 14.39 -1.59 11.07
C SER A 220 13.43 -2.00 9.94
N ILE A 221 13.92 -1.95 8.71
CA ILE A 221 13.21 -2.49 7.57
C ILE A 221 13.15 -4.01 7.75
N ILE A 222 11.98 -4.60 7.51
CA ILE A 222 11.80 -6.05 7.53
C ILE A 222 12.79 -6.72 6.57
N LYS A 223 13.49 -7.75 7.05
CA LYS A 223 14.52 -8.41 6.25
C LYS A 223 13.86 -9.30 5.22
N THR A 224 14.45 -9.37 4.03
CA THR A 224 13.94 -10.19 2.93
C THR A 224 13.78 -11.66 3.33
N LYS A 225 14.73 -12.17 4.11
CA LYS A 225 14.69 -13.55 4.62
C LYS A 225 13.42 -13.83 5.43
N ASP A 226 12.96 -12.89 6.26
CA ASP A 226 11.80 -13.07 7.13
C ASP A 226 10.49 -13.15 6.31
N ILE A 227 10.48 -12.54 5.11
CA ILE A 227 9.32 -12.53 4.20
C ILE A 227 9.20 -13.87 3.44
N TYR A 228 10.32 -14.45 3.04
CA TYR A 228 10.37 -15.70 2.25
C TYR A 228 10.57 -16.97 3.09
N SER A 229 10.92 -16.85 4.38
CA SER A 229 11.05 -18.00 5.30
C SER A 229 9.73 -18.49 5.90
N THR A 230 8.65 -17.75 5.69
CA THR A 230 7.31 -17.98 6.25
C THR A 230 6.38 -18.52 5.17
#